data_AF-A0A182CZ80-F1
#
_entry.id   AF-A0A182CZ80-F1
#
_cell.length_a   1.000
_cell.length_b   1.000
_cell.length_c   1.000
_cell.angle_alpha   90.00
_cell.angle_beta   90.00
_cell.angle_gamma   90.00
#
_symmetry.space_group_name_H-M   'P 1'
#
loop_
_entity.id
_entity.type
_entity.pdbx_description
1 polymer ?
#
loop_
_entity_poly.entity_id
_entity_poly.type
_entity_poly.pdbx_seq_one_letter_code
_entity_poly.pdbx_strand_id
1 'polypeptide(L)' 'MDDDTYRMARTRAASQDTSLSAVVRMFLADYATAADSERERLKRLELAARAQITAFRAADRLDRDAVHCRNDEP' A
#
# COMPACT_ATOMS: atom_id res chain seq x y z
N MET A 1 -12.52 23.63 -9.78
CA MET A 1 -13.79 22.94 -10.07
C MET A 1 -14.65 23.92 -10.81
N ASP A 2 -15.18 23.51 -11.96
CA ASP A 2 -16.06 24.37 -12.73
C ASP A 2 -17.45 24.47 -12.04
N ASP A 3 -18.07 25.64 -12.05
CA ASP A 3 -19.34 25.89 -11.33
C ASP A 3 -20.45 24.97 -11.87
N ASP A 4 -20.47 24.71 -13.18
CA ASP A 4 -21.47 23.84 -13.80
C ASP A 4 -21.32 22.39 -13.31
N THR A 5 -20.07 21.93 -13.17
CA THR A 5 -19.77 20.61 -12.63
C THR A 5 -20.25 20.48 -11.18
N TYR A 6 -20.04 21.52 -10.36
CA TYR A 6 -20.50 21.53 -8.97
C TYR A 6 -22.04 21.53 -8.89
N ARG A 7 -22.73 22.32 -9.71
CA ARG A 7 -24.19 22.35 -9.76
C ARG A 7 -24.78 21.02 -10.19
N MET A 8 -24.26 20.42 -11.27
CA MET A 8 -24.71 19.11 -11.73
C MET A 8 -24.52 18.03 -10.66
N ALA A 9 -23.36 18.02 -10.00
CA ALA A 9 -23.08 17.08 -8.93
C ALA A 9 -24.03 17.26 -7.73
N ARG A 10 -24.36 18.51 -7.37
CA ARG A 10 -25.31 18.82 -6.31
C ARG A 10 -26.74 18.37 -6.66
N THR A 11 -27.21 18.66 -7.88
CA THR A 11 -28.54 18.22 -8.36
C THR A 11 -28.64 16.70 -8.34
N ARG A 12 -27.60 16.01 -8.80
CA ARG A 12 -27.55 14.55 -8.79
C ARG A 12 -27.54 13.98 -7.38
N ALA A 13 -26.77 14.55 -6.46
CA ALA A 13 -26.79 14.14 -5.06
C ALA A 13 -28.18 14.31 -4.43
N ALA A 14 -28.82 15.46 -4.67
CA ALA A 14 -30.17 15.72 -4.17
C ALA A 14 -31.21 14.73 -4.72
N SER A 15 -31.09 14.31 -6.00
CA SER A 15 -31.97 13.27 -6.57
C SER A 15 -31.83 11.88 -5.93
N GLN A 16 -30.75 11.65 -5.18
CA GLN A 16 -30.47 10.41 -4.46
C GLN A 16 -30.66 10.57 -2.94
N ASP A 17 -31.41 11.59 -2.51
CA ASP A 17 -31.62 11.96 -1.10
C ASP A 17 -30.30 12.10 -0.30
N THR A 18 -29.23 12.50 -0.99
CA THR A 18 -27.92 12.68 -0.40
C THR A 18 -27.37 14.08 -0.68
N SER A 19 -26.26 14.40 -0.05
CA SER A 19 -25.56 15.67 -0.28
C SER A 19 -24.25 15.40 -1.02
N LEU A 20 -23.77 16.39 -1.78
CA LEU A 20 -22.48 16.28 -2.45
C LEU A 20 -21.34 15.99 -1.46
N SER A 21 -21.41 16.58 -0.26
CA SER A 21 -20.42 16.31 0.80
C SER A 21 -20.50 14.87 1.29
N ALA A 22 -21.69 14.25 1.36
CA ALA A 22 -21.82 12.83 1.71
C ALA A 22 -21.22 11.92 0.64
N VAL A 23 -21.46 12.21 -0.65
CA VAL A 23 -20.87 11.47 -1.78
C VAL A 23 -19.34 11.55 -1.74
N VAL A 24 -18.79 12.74 -1.51
CA VAL A 24 -17.34 12.94 -1.40
C VAL A 24 -16.77 12.20 -0.17
N ARG A 25 -17.47 12.24 0.98
CA ARG A 25 -17.04 11.50 2.17
C ARG A 25 -16.96 9.99 1.91
N MET A 26 -17.97 9.40 1.27
CA MET A 26 -17.96 7.98 0.91
C MET A 26 -16.81 7.66 -0.03
N PHE A 27 -16.64 8.45 -1.10
CA PHE A 27 -15.55 8.25 -2.04
C PHE A 27 -14.17 8.31 -1.36
N LEU A 28 -13.94 9.29 -0.48
CA LEU A 28 -12.68 9.40 0.24
C LEU A 28 -12.44 8.23 1.21
N ALA A 29 -13.50 7.73 1.87
CA ALA A 29 -13.40 6.55 2.73
C ALA A 29 -13.07 5.28 1.93
N ASP A 30 -13.73 5.07 0.79
CA ASP A 30 -13.46 3.95 -0.11
C ASP A 30 -12.04 4.04 -0.68
N TYR A 31 -11.63 5.24 -1.09
CA TYR A 31 -10.29 5.50 -1.63
C TYR A 31 -9.19 5.24 -0.60
N ALA A 32 -9.37 5.69 0.65
CA ALA A 32 -8.45 5.41 1.75
C ALA A 32 -8.36 3.90 2.05
N THR A 33 -9.52 3.23 2.09
CA THR A 33 -9.60 1.79 2.38
C THR A 33 -8.97 0.94 1.27
N ALA A 34 -9.16 1.33 0.00
CA ALA A 34 -8.56 0.65 -1.14
C ALA A 34 -7.02 0.70 -1.09
N ALA A 35 -6.44 1.86 -0.75
CA ALA A 35 -4.99 2.00 -0.58
C ALA A 35 -4.46 1.16 0.60
N ASP A 36 -5.21 1.10 1.70
CA ASP A 36 -4.84 0.26 2.84
C ASP A 36 -4.96 -1.24 2.54
N SER A 37 -5.88 -1.65 1.66
CA SER A 37 -6.10 -3.07 1.35
C SER A 37 -4.90 -3.75 0.69
N GLU A 38 -4.28 -3.12 -0.31
CA GLU A 38 -3.11 -3.69 -0.98
C GLU A 38 -1.86 -3.60 -0.09
N ARG A 39 -1.72 -2.49 0.65
CA ARG A 39 -0.65 -2.31 1.63
C ARG A 39 -0.70 -3.39 2.72
N GLU A 40 -1.89 -3.72 3.23
CA GLU A 40 -2.06 -4.81 4.19
C GLU A 40 -1.94 -6.21 3.57
N ARG A 41 -2.29 -6.37 2.29
CA ARG A 41 -1.98 -7.62 1.56
C ARG A 41 -0.47 -7.83 1.46
N LEU A 42 0.29 -6.79 1.09
CA LEU A 42 1.75 -6.85 0.98
C LEU A 42 2.42 -7.12 2.33
N LYS A 43 1.98 -6.48 3.41
CA LYS A 43 2.48 -6.77 4.77
C LYS A 43 2.27 -8.24 5.16
N ARG A 44 1.11 -8.82 4.85
CA ARG A 44 0.85 -10.24 5.11
C ARG A 44 1.76 -11.16 4.29
N LEU A 45 1.98 -10.85 3.01
CA LEU A 45 2.90 -11.59 2.15
C LEU A 45 4.35 -11.50 2.63
N GLU A 46 4.79 -10.31 3.04
CA GLU A 46 6.12 -10.06 3.58
C GLU A 46 6.34 -10.83 4.89
N LEU A 47 5.37 -10.78 5.81
CA LEU A 47 5.43 -11.56 7.06
C LEU A 47 5.51 -13.07 6.77
N ALA A 48 4.69 -13.57 5.84
CA ALA A 48 4.72 -14.97 5.44
C ALA A 48 6.06 -15.38 4.81
N ALA A 49 6.62 -14.53 3.94
CA ALA A 49 7.93 -14.76 3.34
C ALA A 49 9.05 -14.75 4.38
N ARG A 50 9.02 -13.82 5.34
CA ARG A 50 9.99 -13.76 6.45
C ARG A 50 9.89 -14.98 7.36
N ALA A 51 8.68 -15.46 7.65
CA ALA A 51 8.48 -16.65 8.47
C ALA A 51 9.05 -17.94 7.84
N GLN A 52 9.19 -17.99 6.51
CA GLN A 52 9.84 -19.11 5.82
C GLN A 52 11.37 -19.11 5.95
N ILE A 53 11.97 -18.00 6.40
CA ILE A 53 13.41 -17.90 6.62
C ILE A 53 13.75 -18.50 7.98
N THR A 54 14.11 -19.78 8.00
CA THR A 54 14.46 -20.52 9.24
C THR A 54 15.88 -20.25 9.73
N ALA A 55 16.81 -20.00 8.81
CA ALA A 55 18.17 -19.57 9.09
C ALA A 55 18.69 -18.71 7.93
N PHE A 56 19.22 -17.54 8.25
CA PHE A 56 19.90 -16.67 7.28
C PHE A 56 21.38 -16.60 7.62
N ARG A 57 22.23 -17.10 6.72
CA ARG A 57 23.68 -16.92 6.82
C ARG A 57 24.16 -16.19 5.59
N ALA A 58 24.72 -15.00 5.78
CA ALA A 58 25.27 -14.21 4.68
C ALA A 58 26.37 -14.96 3.91
N ALA A 59 27.08 -15.88 4.56
CA ALA A 59 28.09 -16.74 3.95
C ALA A 59 27.50 -17.72 2.92
N ASP A 60 26.20 -18.08 3.01
CA ASP A 60 25.56 -18.99 2.05
C ASP A 60 25.38 -18.34 0.65
N ARG A 61 25.52 -17.01 0.56
CA ARG A 61 25.49 -16.25 -0.70
C ARG A 61 26.86 -15.86 -1.23
N LEU A 62 27.90 -16.06 -0.44
CA LEU A 62 29.27 -15.75 -0.81
C LEU A 62 29.93 -17.04 -1.27
N ASP A 63 30.67 -16.98 -2.37
CA ASP A 63 31.59 -18.07 -2.69
C ASP A 63 32.66 -18.18 -1.59
N ARG A 64 33.35 -19.33 -1.54
CA ARG A 64 34.30 -19.63 -0.46
C ARG A 64 35.36 -18.53 -0.31
N ASP A 65 35.86 -17.98 -1.42
CA ASP A 65 36.93 -16.99 -1.39
C ASP A 65 36.40 -15.63 -0.88
N ALA A 66 35.19 -15.25 -1.29
CA ALA A 66 34.51 -14.05 -0.83
C ALA A 66 34.10 -14.10 0.66
N VAL A 67 33.89 -15.30 1.23
CA VAL A 67 33.70 -15.46 2.69
C VAL A 67 34.98 -15.12 3.45
N HIS A 68 36.14 -15.53 2.95
CA HIS A 68 37.43 -15.32 3.62
C HIS A 68 37.86 -13.84 3.61
N CYS A 69 37.52 -13.10 2.57
CA CYS A 69 37.82 -11.67 2.47
C CYS A 69 36.79 -10.75 3.16
N ARG A 70 35.75 -11.28 3.80
CA ARG A 70 34.65 -10.48 4.37
C ARG A 70 35.08 -9.54 5.51
N ASN A 71 36.15 -9.90 6.23
CA ASN A 71 36.66 -9.15 7.38
C ASN A 71 38.05 -8.55 7.10
N ASP A 72 38.55 -8.63 5.86
CA ASP A 72 39.77 -7.94 5.46
C ASP A 72 39.41 -6.46 5.27
N GLU A 73 39.33 -5.71 6.38
CA GLU A 73 39.32 -4.24 6.34
C GLU A 73 40.71 -3.72 5.91
N PRO A 74 40.79 -2.65 5.10
CA PRO A 74 42.02 -1.85 4.96
C PRO A 74 42.30 -1.00 6.21
#